data_AF-A0A2A5VXQ9-F1
#
_entry.id   AF-A0A2A5VXQ9-F1
#
_cell.length_a   1.000
_cell.length_b   1.000
_cell.length_c   1.000
_cell.angle_alpha   90.00
_cell.angle_beta   90.00
_cell.angle_gamma   90.00
#
_symmetry.space_group_name_H-M   'P 1'
#
loop_
_entity.id
_entity.type
_entity.pdbx_description
1 polymer ?
#
loop_
_entity_poly.entity_id
_entity_poly.type
_entity_poly.pdbx_seq_one_letter_code
_entity_poly.pdbx_strand_id
1 'polypeptide(L)'
;MDWHFKTIARKSCLTNKFFVPGDKIVSLIYAGDNADELGRGDLLSTEVNDFKIDGDLLGRWTCVIKDTDSQAEDSSQRFASAEELFLSLYNDSSDVGKKVHLESSALKHLLALMLERRRVLRAIGPRVKQGDQLYYYSKNKQEYHVPVIDISTKLMLRIQDVIGDILI
;
A
#
# COMPACT_ATOMS: atom_id res chain seq x y z
N MET A 1 -18.79 9.10 -15.20
CA MET A 1 -17.41 8.58 -15.34
C MET A 1 -17.36 7.34 -14.47
N ASP A 2 -17.40 6.16 -15.09
CA ASP A 2 -17.25 4.90 -14.37
C ASP A 2 -15.76 4.70 -14.08
N TRP A 3 -15.36 4.97 -12.83
CA TRP A 3 -14.00 4.69 -12.37
C TRP A 3 -13.83 3.18 -12.23
N HIS A 4 -13.19 2.55 -13.21
CA HIS A 4 -12.78 1.15 -13.14
C HIS A 4 -11.45 1.07 -12.40
N PHE A 5 -11.52 0.99 -11.08
CA PHE A 5 -10.35 0.71 -10.26
C PHE A 5 -9.84 -0.70 -10.56
N LYS A 6 -8.53 -0.85 -10.75
CA LYS A 6 -7.93 -2.17 -10.89
C LYS A 6 -7.99 -2.87 -9.54
N THR A 7 -8.82 -3.91 -9.46
CA THR A 7 -8.79 -4.90 -8.38
C THR A 7 -7.48 -5.67 -8.44
N ILE A 8 -7.19 -6.45 -7.39
CA ILE A 8 -6.14 -7.47 -7.42
C ILE A 8 -6.12 -8.24 -8.75
N ALA A 9 -4.92 -8.52 -9.27
CA ALA A 9 -4.76 -9.26 -10.51
C ALA A 9 -5.43 -10.64 -10.38
N ARG A 10 -5.90 -11.21 -11.50
CA ARG A 10 -6.48 -12.57 -11.51
C ARG A 10 -5.41 -13.67 -11.53
N LYS A 11 -4.16 -13.31 -11.77
CA LYS A 11 -3.04 -14.22 -12.00
C LYS A 11 -1.77 -13.69 -11.34
N SER A 12 -0.91 -14.60 -10.93
CA SER A 12 0.46 -14.29 -10.50
C SER A 12 1.24 -13.58 -11.61
N CYS A 13 1.91 -12.50 -11.26
CA CYS A 13 2.83 -11.79 -12.15
C CYS A 13 4.07 -12.63 -12.53
N LEU A 14 4.49 -13.58 -11.68
CA LEU A 14 5.66 -14.42 -11.95
C LEU A 14 5.29 -15.65 -12.80
N THR A 15 4.25 -16.39 -12.41
CA THR A 15 3.95 -17.70 -13.00
C THR A 15 2.75 -17.71 -13.94
N ASN A 16 2.01 -16.61 -14.04
CA ASN A 16 0.72 -16.52 -14.76
C ASN A 16 -0.35 -17.53 -14.28
N LYS A 17 -0.15 -18.17 -13.12
CA LYS A 17 -1.15 -19.04 -12.50
C LYS A 17 -2.34 -18.21 -12.03
N PHE A 18 -3.55 -18.69 -12.28
CA PHE A 18 -4.76 -18.07 -11.73
C PHE A 18 -4.76 -18.23 -10.22
N PHE A 19 -5.16 -17.17 -9.52
CA PHE A 19 -5.43 -17.25 -8.09
C PHE A 19 -6.76 -17.96 -7.86
N VAL A 20 -6.80 -18.79 -6.83
CA VAL A 20 -7.99 -19.53 -6.39
C VAL A 20 -8.31 -19.21 -4.93
N PRO A 21 -9.57 -19.40 -4.51
CA PRO A 21 -9.94 -19.25 -3.10
C PRO A 21 -9.02 -20.06 -2.17
N GLY A 22 -8.60 -19.42 -1.08
CA GLY A 22 -7.62 -19.93 -0.14
C GLY A 22 -6.17 -19.51 -0.44
N ASP A 23 -5.87 -19.02 -1.64
CA ASP A 23 -4.53 -18.56 -1.97
C ASP A 23 -4.15 -17.33 -1.14
N LYS A 24 -2.93 -17.38 -0.59
CA LYS A 24 -2.29 -16.26 0.08
C LYS A 24 -1.46 -15.49 -0.95
N ILE A 25 -1.94 -14.30 -1.32
CA ILE A 25 -1.31 -13.40 -2.28
C ILE A 25 -0.47 -12.38 -1.52
N VAL A 26 0.72 -12.11 -2.03
CA VAL A 26 1.57 -11.02 -1.59
C VAL A 26 1.62 -10.01 -2.73
N SER A 27 1.09 -8.82 -2.44
CA SER A 27 1.10 -7.69 -3.35
C SER A 27 2.28 -6.78 -3.00
N LEU A 28 3.04 -6.39 -4.03
CA LEU A 28 4.22 -5.55 -3.93
C LEU A 28 3.96 -4.25 -4.68
N ILE A 29 4.40 -3.12 -4.14
CA ILE A 29 4.50 -1.84 -4.85
C ILE A 29 5.97 -1.47 -4.97
N TYR A 30 6.37 -1.08 -6.17
CA TYR A 30 7.74 -0.68 -6.45
C TYR A 30 7.76 0.57 -7.34
N ALA A 31 8.80 1.39 -7.17
CA ALA A 31 9.11 2.49 -8.07
C ALA A 31 10.13 1.99 -9.09
N GLY A 32 9.85 2.17 -10.38
CA GLY A 32 10.81 1.86 -11.44
C GLY A 32 12.01 2.80 -11.43
N ASP A 33 13.03 2.49 -12.24
CA ASP A 33 14.24 3.32 -12.37
C ASP A 33 13.93 4.76 -12.83
N ASN A 34 12.82 4.93 -13.56
CA ASN A 34 12.23 6.23 -13.84
C ASN A 34 11.30 6.63 -12.70
N ALA A 35 11.55 7.79 -12.07
CA ALA A 35 10.78 8.34 -10.94
C ALA A 35 9.28 8.61 -11.22
N ASP A 36 8.78 8.26 -12.40
CA ASP A 36 7.40 8.44 -12.82
C ASP A 36 6.64 7.11 -13.01
N GLU A 37 7.28 5.98 -12.75
CA GLU A 37 6.72 4.63 -12.89
C GLU A 37 6.46 4.01 -11.51
N LEU A 38 5.17 3.89 -11.16
CA LEU A 38 4.72 3.15 -9.97
C LEU A 38 4.12 1.82 -10.44
N GLY A 39 4.74 0.71 -10.04
CA GLY A 39 4.33 -0.64 -10.39
C GLY A 39 3.67 -1.38 -9.23
N ARG A 40 2.80 -2.34 -9.57
CA ARG A 40 2.26 -3.36 -8.67
C ARG A 40 2.55 -4.75 -9.22
N GLY A 41 2.96 -5.66 -8.34
CA GLY A 41 3.08 -7.09 -8.63
C GLY A 41 2.29 -7.91 -7.62
N ASP A 42 1.39 -8.76 -8.09
CA ASP A 42 0.65 -9.71 -7.25
C ASP A 42 1.22 -11.12 -7.45
N LEU A 43 1.61 -11.77 -6.36
CA LEU A 43 2.34 -13.04 -6.38
C LEU A 43 1.72 -14.03 -5.37
N LEU A 44 1.84 -15.32 -5.63
CA LEU A 44 1.60 -16.29 -4.56
C LEU A 44 2.66 -16.12 -3.47
N SER A 45 2.30 -16.34 -2.22
CA SER A 45 3.25 -16.23 -1.10
C SER A 45 4.50 -17.12 -1.26
N THR A 46 4.39 -18.23 -1.99
CA THR A 46 5.51 -19.13 -2.31
C THR A 46 6.44 -18.59 -3.39
N GLU A 47 6.03 -17.59 -4.16
CA GLU A 47 6.76 -17.03 -5.31
C GLU A 47 7.57 -15.78 -4.96
N VAL A 48 7.33 -15.18 -3.78
CA VAL A 48 7.88 -13.87 -3.41
C VAL A 48 9.41 -13.86 -3.40
N ASN A 49 10.04 -14.94 -2.93
CA ASN A 49 11.49 -15.03 -2.85
C ASN A 49 12.17 -15.17 -4.23
N ASP A 50 11.42 -15.61 -5.24
CA ASP A 50 11.92 -15.83 -6.60
C ASP A 50 11.64 -14.63 -7.52
N PHE A 51 10.79 -13.69 -7.07
CA PHE A 51 10.43 -12.53 -7.86
C PHE A 51 11.51 -11.43 -7.77
N LYS A 52 12.00 -11.00 -8.93
CA LYS A 52 12.94 -9.89 -9.04
C LYS A 52 12.19 -8.61 -9.38
N ILE A 53 12.48 -7.55 -8.64
CA ILE A 53 11.92 -6.22 -8.85
C ILE A 53 12.94 -5.42 -9.63
N ASP A 54 12.52 -4.92 -10.79
CA ASP A 54 13.30 -3.95 -11.56
C ASP A 54 12.98 -2.55 -11.02
N GLY A 55 13.67 -2.16 -9.94
CA GLY A 55 13.48 -0.88 -9.25
C GLY A 55 13.50 -1.00 -7.72
N ASP A 56 12.96 0.01 -7.04
CA ASP A 56 12.93 0.08 -5.57
C ASP A 56 11.59 -0.42 -5.02
N LEU A 57 11.62 -1.47 -4.20
CA LEU A 57 10.45 -1.90 -3.44
C LEU A 57 10.05 -0.79 -2.46
N LEU A 58 8.83 -0.28 -2.60
CA LEU A 58 8.26 0.72 -1.69
C LEU A 58 7.55 0.07 -0.51
N GLY A 59 6.76 -0.98 -0.78
CA GLY A 59 6.01 -1.66 0.27
C GLY A 59 5.32 -2.92 -0.22
N ARG A 60 4.79 -3.70 0.73
CA ARG A 60 4.09 -4.94 0.47
C ARG A 60 2.96 -5.16 1.46
N TRP A 61 1.97 -5.95 1.06
CA TRP A 61 0.93 -6.45 1.93
C TRP A 61 0.47 -7.82 1.46
N THR A 62 -0.25 -8.50 2.35
CA THR A 62 -0.76 -9.83 2.13
C THR A 62 -2.27 -9.77 2.08
N CYS A 63 -2.86 -10.57 1.19
CA CYS A 63 -4.29 -10.82 1.23
C CYS A 63 -4.58 -12.29 0.93
N VAL A 64 -5.78 -12.76 1.32
CA VAL A 64 -6.22 -14.13 1.06
C VAL A 64 -7.40 -14.06 0.12
N ILE A 65 -7.36 -14.79 -1.00
CA ILE A 65 -8.51 -14.88 -1.90
C ILE A 65 -9.61 -15.65 -1.18
N LYS A 66 -10.77 -15.03 -1.02
CA LYS A 66 -11.95 -15.65 -0.40
C LYS A 66 -12.91 -16.18 -1.46
N ASP A 67 -13.74 -17.13 -1.07
CA ASP A 67 -14.65 -17.85 -1.96
C ASP A 67 -16.05 -17.19 -2.10
N THR A 68 -16.30 -15.99 -1.54
CA THR A 68 -17.70 -15.51 -1.36
C THR A 68 -17.96 -14.00 -1.49
N ASP A 69 -19.13 -13.69 -2.08
CA ASP A 69 -19.86 -12.44 -2.35
C ASP A 69 -20.19 -11.50 -1.15
N SER A 70 -19.45 -11.56 -0.03
CA SER A 70 -19.81 -10.80 1.18
C SER A 70 -19.07 -9.45 1.31
N GLN A 71 -19.81 -8.36 1.08
CA GLN A 71 -19.28 -6.98 1.10
C GLN A 71 -18.64 -6.57 2.45
N ALA A 72 -19.10 -7.14 3.56
CA ALA A 72 -18.58 -6.83 4.89
C ALA A 72 -17.16 -7.42 5.11
N GLU A 73 -16.93 -8.65 4.63
CA GLU A 73 -15.63 -9.33 4.74
C GLU A 73 -14.57 -8.73 3.81
N ASP A 74 -15.00 -8.18 2.67
CA ASP A 74 -14.16 -7.40 1.77
C ASP A 74 -13.64 -6.14 2.45
N SER A 75 -14.50 -5.39 3.15
CA SER A 75 -14.10 -4.15 3.81
C SER A 75 -13.03 -4.40 4.89
N SER A 76 -13.20 -5.45 5.70
CA SER A 76 -12.23 -5.84 6.74
C SER A 76 -10.86 -6.18 6.15
N GLN A 77 -10.84 -6.92 5.04
CA GLN A 77 -9.62 -7.29 4.34
C GLN A 77 -8.91 -6.10 3.70
N ARG A 78 -9.67 -5.14 3.14
CA ARG A 78 -9.10 -3.87 2.64
C ARG A 78 -8.41 -3.10 3.76
N PHE A 79 -9.02 -3.01 4.95
CA PHE A 79 -8.38 -2.35 6.09
C PHE A 79 -7.11 -3.04 6.56
N ALA A 80 -7.14 -4.38 6.65
CA ALA A 80 -5.95 -5.15 6.99
C ALA A 80 -4.82 -4.92 5.97
N SER A 81 -5.17 -4.87 4.68
CA SER A 81 -4.23 -4.59 3.59
C SER A 81 -3.65 -3.17 3.68
N ALA A 82 -4.48 -2.16 3.95
CA ALA A 82 -4.04 -0.78 4.14
C ALA A 82 -3.10 -0.64 5.35
N GLU A 83 -3.43 -1.29 6.45
CA GLU A 83 -2.63 -1.30 7.68
C GLU A 83 -1.28 -1.98 7.45
N GLU A 84 -1.25 -3.16 6.82
CA GLU A 84 -0.02 -3.89 6.52
C GLU A 84 0.87 -3.11 5.54
N LEU A 85 0.30 -2.55 4.47
CA LEU A 85 1.03 -1.72 3.51
C LEU A 85 1.63 -0.48 4.20
N PHE A 86 0.85 0.22 5.04
CA PHE A 86 1.35 1.38 5.80
C PHE A 86 2.57 1.01 6.63
N LEU A 87 2.50 -0.08 7.40
CA LEU A 87 3.61 -0.54 8.23
C LEU A 87 4.83 -0.95 7.38
N SER A 88 4.59 -1.62 6.25
CA SER A 88 5.66 -2.02 5.33
C SER A 88 6.45 -0.83 4.78
N LEU A 89 5.80 0.31 4.50
CA LEU A 89 6.44 1.53 4.01
C LEU A 89 7.46 2.14 5.00
N TYR A 90 7.40 1.75 6.29
CA TYR A 90 8.34 2.19 7.32
C TYR A 90 9.36 1.12 7.70
N ASN A 91 9.02 -0.17 7.57
CA ASN A 91 9.94 -1.26 7.89
C ASN A 91 11.12 -1.34 6.92
N ASP A 92 10.92 -0.95 5.66
CA ASP A 92 11.98 -0.97 4.63
C ASP A 92 12.71 0.38 4.47
N SER A 93 12.40 1.39 5.30
CA SER A 93 12.99 2.75 5.22
C SER A 93 14.26 2.95 6.07
N SER A 94 14.78 1.91 6.71
CA SER A 94 15.97 1.96 7.56
C SER A 94 17.30 1.98 6.78
N ASP A 95 17.25 1.96 5.45
CA ASP A 95 18.44 1.83 4.61
C ASP A 95 19.02 3.20 4.24
N VAL A 96 20.17 3.52 4.82
CA VAL A 96 20.93 4.76 4.61
C VAL A 96 21.46 4.77 3.18
N GLY A 97 20.66 5.26 2.24
CA GLY A 97 21.00 5.31 0.82
C GLY A 97 19.83 5.16 -0.14
N LYS A 98 18.63 4.79 0.33
CA LYS A 98 17.44 4.71 -0.54
C LYS A 98 17.00 6.10 -1.02
N LYS A 99 16.66 6.18 -2.31
CA LYS A 99 16.02 7.35 -2.92
C LYS A 99 14.72 7.64 -2.17
N VAL A 100 14.53 8.90 -1.77
CA VAL A 100 13.24 9.35 -1.25
C VAL A 100 12.28 9.45 -2.42
N HIS A 101 11.41 8.44 -2.55
CA HIS A 101 10.38 8.41 -3.59
C HIS A 101 9.19 9.26 -3.17
N LEU A 102 8.77 10.18 -4.05
CA LEU A 102 7.57 11.00 -3.83
C LEU A 102 6.32 10.13 -3.67
N GLU A 103 6.27 9.02 -4.42
CA GLU A 103 5.25 7.97 -4.36
C GLU A 103 5.17 7.36 -2.96
N SER A 104 6.30 7.05 -2.33
CA SER A 104 6.33 6.49 -0.96
C SER A 104 5.75 7.49 0.05
N SER A 105 6.13 8.77 -0.05
CA SER A 105 5.59 9.82 0.81
C SER A 105 4.09 10.01 0.60
N ALA A 106 3.62 9.95 -0.65
CA ALA A 106 2.20 10.04 -0.98
C ALA A 106 1.39 8.87 -0.43
N LEU A 107 1.91 7.65 -0.56
CA LEU A 107 1.31 6.43 0.00
C LEU A 107 1.22 6.53 1.52
N LYS A 108 2.30 6.92 2.20
CA LYS A 108 2.32 7.14 3.66
C LYS A 108 1.26 8.15 4.07
N HIS A 109 1.17 9.28 3.38
CA HIS A 109 0.20 10.33 3.69
C HIS A 109 -1.25 9.83 3.52
N LEU A 110 -1.59 9.21 2.39
CA LEU A 110 -2.94 8.74 2.11
C LEU A 110 -3.39 7.63 3.07
N LEU A 111 -2.54 6.62 3.26
CA LEU A 111 -2.83 5.52 4.16
C LEU A 111 -2.98 6.00 5.60
N ALA A 112 -2.17 6.98 6.04
CA ALA A 112 -2.31 7.54 7.38
C ALA A 112 -3.69 8.19 7.58
N LEU A 113 -4.14 9.02 6.63
CA LEU A 113 -5.47 9.65 6.69
C LEU A 113 -6.60 8.62 6.72
N MET A 114 -6.48 7.54 5.95
CA MET A 114 -7.46 6.45 5.96
C MET A 114 -7.50 5.69 7.28
N LEU A 115 -6.33 5.29 7.80
CA LEU A 115 -6.21 4.55 9.05
C LEU A 115 -6.64 5.39 10.24
N GLU A 116 -6.43 6.70 10.18
CA GLU A 116 -6.92 7.65 11.16
C GLU A 116 -8.46 7.73 11.18
N ARG A 117 -9.10 7.82 10.00
CA ARG A 117 -10.58 7.77 9.89
C ARG A 117 -11.15 6.50 10.52
N ARG A 118 -10.38 5.40 10.47
CA ARG A 118 -10.71 4.09 11.08
C ARG A 118 -10.25 3.94 12.53
N ARG A 119 -9.67 4.98 13.14
CA ARG A 119 -9.14 5.01 14.53
C ARG A 119 -8.00 4.02 14.79
N VAL A 120 -7.33 3.55 13.74
CA VAL A 120 -6.14 2.69 13.84
C VAL A 120 -4.92 3.54 14.22
N LEU A 121 -4.77 4.67 13.51
CA LEU A 121 -3.81 5.71 13.85
C LEU A 121 -4.49 6.87 14.58
N ARG A 122 -3.74 7.56 15.44
CA ARG A 122 -4.16 8.78 16.13
C ARG A 122 -3.13 9.87 15.89
N ALA A 123 -3.53 10.99 15.29
CA ALA A 123 -2.63 12.13 15.16
C ALA A 123 -2.29 12.70 16.54
N ILE A 124 -1.01 12.98 16.76
CA ILE A 124 -0.49 13.61 17.97
C ILE A 124 -0.28 15.09 17.68
N GLY A 125 -0.83 15.95 18.54
CA GLY A 125 -0.65 17.39 18.45
C GLY A 125 -1.53 18.08 17.38
N PRO A 126 -1.29 19.37 17.12
CA PRO A 126 -2.03 20.13 16.13
C PRO A 126 -1.72 19.65 14.71
N ARG A 127 -2.69 19.83 13.80
CA ARG A 127 -2.51 19.45 12.40
C ARG A 127 -1.54 20.37 11.69
N VAL A 128 -0.51 19.76 11.13
CA VAL A 128 0.43 20.45 10.25
C VAL A 128 -0.08 20.39 8.81
N LYS A 129 0.21 21.46 8.05
CA LYS A 129 -0.10 21.52 6.60
C LYS A 129 1.09 21.16 5.72
N GLN A 130 2.29 21.13 6.30
CA GLN A 130 3.57 20.87 5.64
C GLN A 130 4.53 20.24 6.65
N GLY A 131 5.52 19.51 6.18
CA GLY A 131 6.46 18.76 7.03
C GLY A 131 5.87 17.43 7.46
N ASP A 132 6.15 16.99 8.68
CA ASP A 132 5.70 15.69 9.18
C ASP A 132 4.61 15.82 10.26
N GLN A 133 3.53 15.06 10.10
CA GLN A 133 2.52 14.85 11.13
C GLN A 133 2.91 13.62 11.94
N LEU A 134 2.99 13.77 13.26
CA LEU A 134 3.21 12.64 14.16
C LEU A 134 1.92 11.86 14.35
N TYR A 135 1.98 10.54 14.17
CA TYR A 135 0.88 9.61 14.39
C TYR A 135 1.27 8.52 15.38
N TYR A 136 0.36 8.20 16.30
CA TYR A 136 0.46 7.08 17.20
C TYR A 136 -0.33 5.89 16.66
N TYR A 137 0.33 4.75 16.51
CA TYR A 137 -0.31 3.49 16.14
C TYR A 137 -0.62 2.65 17.36
N SER A 138 -1.91 2.40 17.56
CA SER A 138 -2.39 1.88 18.85
C SER A 138 -2.03 0.41 19.11
N LYS A 139 -1.82 -0.39 18.06
CA LYS A 139 -1.59 -1.84 18.18
C LYS A 139 -0.19 -2.19 18.65
N ASN A 140 0.84 -1.57 18.06
CA ASN A 140 2.23 -1.80 18.43
C ASN A 140 2.82 -0.70 19.34
N LYS A 141 2.02 0.33 19.65
CA LYS A 141 2.40 1.49 20.47
C LYS A 141 3.59 2.28 19.92
N GLN A 142 3.78 2.26 18.59
CA GLN A 142 4.83 3.02 17.91
C GLN A 142 4.30 4.36 17.38
N GLU A 143 5.25 5.27 17.20
CA GLU A 143 5.02 6.57 16.59
C GLU A 143 5.62 6.61 15.19
N TYR A 144 4.89 7.22 14.26
CA TYR A 144 5.29 7.38 12.87
C TYR A 144 5.26 8.85 12.48
N HIS A 145 6.37 9.32 11.92
CA HIS A 145 6.44 10.59 11.23
C HIS A 145 5.89 10.40 9.82
N VAL A 146 4.72 10.96 9.56
CA VAL A 146 4.04 10.87 8.26
C VAL A 146 4.24 12.18 7.51
N PRO A 147 4.88 12.17 6.33
CA PRO A 147 5.06 13.36 5.54
C PRO A 147 3.70 13.87 5.04
N VAL A 148 3.41 15.15 5.31
CA VAL A 148 2.24 15.86 4.80
C VAL A 148 2.63 16.55 3.51
N ILE A 149 2.19 15.95 2.41
CA ILE A 149 2.50 16.42 1.06
C ILE A 149 1.23 16.78 0.28
N ASP A 150 1.36 17.73 -0.63
CA ASP A 150 0.34 17.97 -1.66
C ASP A 150 0.49 16.92 -2.78
N ILE A 151 -0.61 16.25 -3.10
CA ILE A 151 -0.62 15.12 -4.04
C ILE A 151 -1.23 15.62 -5.34
N SER A 152 -0.39 15.81 -6.36
CA SER A 152 -0.86 16.19 -7.69
C SER A 152 -1.86 15.19 -8.26
N THR A 153 -2.75 15.65 -9.13
CA THR A 153 -3.74 14.79 -9.80
C THR A 153 -3.07 13.63 -10.55
N LYS A 154 -1.93 13.89 -11.22
CA LYS A 154 -1.18 12.85 -11.94
C LYS A 154 -0.71 11.74 -10.98
N LEU A 155 -0.15 12.13 -9.84
CA LEU A 155 0.33 11.18 -8.83
C LEU A 155 -0.82 10.40 -8.20
N MET A 156 -1.94 11.07 -7.90
CA MET A 156 -3.15 10.43 -7.37
C MET A 156 -3.68 9.36 -8.32
N LEU A 157 -3.76 9.64 -9.63
CA LEU A 157 -4.22 8.66 -10.63
C LEU A 157 -3.32 7.41 -10.66
N ARG A 158 -2.00 7.59 -10.60
CA ARG A 158 -1.06 6.46 -10.52
C ARG A 158 -1.26 5.63 -9.26
N ILE A 159 -1.44 6.27 -8.11
CA ILE A 159 -1.69 5.59 -6.84
C ILE A 159 -3.01 4.81 -6.91
N GLN A 160 -4.06 5.39 -7.47
CA GLN A 160 -5.33 4.70 -7.69
C GLN A 160 -5.20 3.50 -8.62
N ASP A 161 -4.33 3.56 -9.63
CA ASP A 161 -4.07 2.43 -10.53
C ASP A 161 -3.42 1.23 -9.82
N VAL A 162 -2.63 1.47 -8.76
CA VAL A 162 -1.94 0.39 -8.03
C VAL A 162 -2.65 -0.07 -6.75
N ILE A 163 -3.30 0.82 -6.00
CA ILE A 163 -3.96 0.49 -4.72
C ILE A 163 -5.43 0.88 -4.65
N GLY A 164 -6.07 1.11 -5.80
CA GLY A 164 -7.48 1.49 -5.85
C GLY A 164 -8.39 0.54 -5.07
N ASP A 165 -8.11 -0.77 -5.11
CA ASP A 165 -8.81 -1.80 -4.34
C ASP A 165 -8.73 -1.63 -2.82
N ILE A 166 -7.69 -0.97 -2.31
CA ILE A 166 -7.53 -0.65 -0.89
C ILE A 166 -8.26 0.66 -0.54
N LEU A 167 -8.33 1.62 -1.47
CA LEU A 167 -8.82 2.98 -1.23
C LEU A 167 -10.35 3.12 -1.20
N ILE A 168 -11.10 2.15 -1.73
CA ILE A 168 -12.57 2.22 -1.95
C ILE A 168 -13.36 1.52 -0.85
#